data_AF-A0A843EGL0-F1
#
_entry.id   AF-A0A843EGL0-F1
#
_cell.length_a   1.000
_cell.length_b   1.000
_cell.length_c   1.000
_cell.angle_alpha   90.00
_cell.angle_beta   90.00
_cell.angle_gamma   90.00
#
_symmetry.space_group_name_H-M   'P 1'
#
loop_
_entity.id
_entity.type
_entity.pdbx_description
1 polymer ?
#
loop_
_entity_poly.entity_id
_entity_poly.type
_entity_poly.pdbx_seq_one_letter_code
_entity_poly.pdbx_strand_id
1 'polypeptide(L)'
;MSKTTAKESLAEKTRIYIDAHPSIKDCVSKGLINYSSLARIIMRDLELDNEEAVMIACRRYASKLSTTTDHELNILKILKNSCLEMRTKTCIVTAKNDWTVLNKMDYLFKDLWNQNSIMQVVQSASAITIIADKSMK
;
A
#
# COMPACT_ATOMS: atom_id res chain seq x y z
N MET A 1 -14.31 1.28 -33.82
CA MET A 1 -12.90 1.43 -33.40
C MET A 1 -12.54 0.25 -32.52
N SER A 2 -11.79 -0.71 -33.06
CA SER A 2 -11.42 -1.95 -32.38
C SER A 2 -10.44 -1.66 -31.26
N LYS A 3 -10.83 -1.94 -30.00
CA LYS A 3 -9.92 -2.02 -28.87
C LYS A 3 -8.98 -3.20 -29.10
N THR A 4 -7.81 -2.94 -29.67
CA THR A 4 -6.68 -3.87 -29.64
C THR A 4 -6.18 -3.90 -28.20
N THR A 5 -6.71 -4.79 -27.36
CA THR A 5 -6.01 -5.22 -26.15
C THR A 5 -4.74 -5.92 -26.60
N ALA A 6 -3.66 -5.15 -26.73
CA ALA A 6 -2.35 -5.66 -27.10
C ALA A 6 -1.98 -6.74 -26.09
N LYS A 7 -1.84 -7.97 -26.57
CA LYS A 7 -1.36 -9.10 -25.78
C LYS A 7 -0.02 -8.67 -25.16
N GLU A 8 0.01 -8.51 -23.83
CA GLU A 8 1.21 -8.06 -23.13
C GLU A 8 2.40 -8.93 -23.53
N SER A 9 3.47 -8.28 -23.98
CA SER A 9 4.68 -9.00 -24.38
C SER A 9 5.28 -9.70 -23.16
N LEU A 10 5.96 -10.83 -23.38
CA LEU A 10 6.66 -11.56 -22.31
C LEU A 10 7.60 -10.64 -21.53
N ALA A 11 8.25 -9.70 -22.22
CA ALA A 11 9.09 -8.69 -21.62
C ALA A 11 8.36 -7.75 -20.65
N GLU A 12 7.14 -7.34 -21.02
CA GLU A 12 6.31 -6.47 -20.18
C GLU A 12 5.80 -7.22 -18.97
N LYS A 13 5.39 -8.48 -19.14
CA LYS A 13 5.01 -9.35 -18.02
C LYS A 13 6.15 -9.55 -17.02
N THR A 14 7.35 -9.83 -17.51
CA THR A 14 8.56 -9.95 -16.67
C THR A 14 8.85 -8.64 -15.93
N ARG A 15 8.71 -7.49 -16.60
CA ARG A 15 8.89 -6.18 -15.97
C ARG A 15 7.88 -5.93 -14.86
N ILE A 16 6.59 -6.12 -15.14
CA ILE A 16 5.50 -5.92 -14.17
C ILE A 16 5.74 -6.80 -12.94
N TYR A 17 6.16 -8.05 -13.14
CA TYR A 17 6.49 -8.95 -12.04
C TYR A 17 7.64 -8.41 -11.18
N ILE A 18 8.75 -7.98 -11.78
CA ILE A 18 9.88 -7.43 -11.02
C ILE A 18 9.47 -6.14 -10.29
N ASP A 19 8.67 -5.28 -10.92
CA ASP A 19 8.18 -4.03 -10.33
C ASP A 19 7.22 -4.26 -9.15
N ALA A 20 6.45 -5.34 -9.16
CA ALA A 20 5.57 -5.73 -8.06
C ALA A 20 6.33 -6.29 -6.84
N HIS A 21 7.61 -6.64 -6.98
CA HIS A 21 8.43 -7.23 -5.93
C HIS A 21 9.63 -6.34 -5.57
N PRO A 22 9.49 -5.39 -4.62
CA PRO A 22 10.55 -4.46 -4.25
C PRO A 22 11.88 -5.13 -3.87
N SER A 23 11.83 -6.28 -3.19
CA SER A 23 13.02 -7.05 -2.81
C SER A 23 13.77 -7.61 -4.01
N ILE A 24 13.06 -8.18 -4.99
CA ILE A 24 13.64 -8.67 -6.24
C ILE A 24 14.22 -7.51 -7.04
N LYS A 25 13.48 -6.40 -7.12
CA LYS A 25 13.90 -5.19 -7.82
C LYS A 25 15.18 -4.58 -7.23
N ASP A 26 15.30 -4.52 -5.91
CA ASP A 26 16.53 -4.09 -5.22
C ASP A 26 17.71 -5.04 -5.51
N CYS A 27 17.48 -6.35 -5.52
CA CYS A 27 18.53 -7.33 -5.87
C CYS A 27 18.96 -7.21 -7.35
N VAL A 28 18.02 -6.93 -8.26
CA VAL A 28 18.29 -6.69 -9.69
C VAL A 28 19.11 -5.41 -9.86
N SER A 29 18.74 -4.31 -9.20
CA SER A 29 19.45 -3.02 -9.30
C SER A 29 20.87 -3.09 -8.73
N LYS A 30 21.07 -3.86 -7.65
CA LYS A 30 22.37 -4.09 -6.99
C LYS A 30 23.23 -5.15 -7.70
N GLY A 31 22.70 -5.82 -8.74
CA GLY A 31 23.43 -6.87 -9.47
C GLY A 31 23.67 -8.15 -8.64
N LEU A 32 22.90 -8.36 -7.58
CA LEU A 32 23.07 -9.48 -6.64
C LEU A 32 22.29 -10.74 -7.04
N ILE A 33 21.56 -10.69 -8.16
CA ILE A 33 20.63 -11.74 -8.57
C ILE A 33 21.22 -12.70 -9.61
N ASN A 34 20.90 -13.99 -9.48
CA ASN A 34 21.11 -14.96 -10.55
C ASN A 34 19.91 -14.93 -11.51
N TYR A 35 20.15 -14.47 -12.74
CA TYR A 35 19.11 -14.32 -13.76
C TYR A 35 18.47 -15.63 -14.22
N SER A 36 19.17 -16.77 -14.20
CA SER A 36 18.57 -18.06 -14.56
C SER A 36 17.61 -18.53 -13.47
N SER A 37 18.01 -18.42 -12.20
CA SER A 37 17.15 -18.71 -11.06
C SER A 37 15.91 -17.81 -11.03
N LEU A 38 16.09 -16.50 -11.27
CA LEU A 38 14.97 -15.56 -11.35
C LEU A 38 14.02 -15.92 -12.50
N ALA A 39 14.55 -16.27 -13.68
CA ALA A 39 13.71 -16.62 -14.83
C ALA A 39 12.82 -17.83 -14.54
N ARG A 40 13.35 -18.88 -13.88
CA ARG A 40 12.56 -20.07 -13.51
C ARG A 40 11.44 -19.75 -12.52
N ILE A 41 11.67 -18.83 -11.58
CA ILE A 41 10.65 -18.38 -10.63
C ILE A 41 9.55 -17.64 -11.39
N ILE A 42 9.93 -16.66 -12.23
CA ILE A 42 8.97 -15.87 -13.03
C ILE A 42 8.17 -16.78 -13.97
N MET A 43 8.80 -17.76 -14.60
CA MET A 43 8.11 -18.72 -15.46
C MET A 43 7.07 -19.54 -14.71
N ARG A 44 7.41 -20.00 -13.50
CA ARG A 44 6.49 -20.77 -12.66
C ARG A 44 5.29 -19.94 -12.24
N ASP A 45 5.52 -18.69 -11.83
CA ASP A 45 4.47 -17.83 -11.30
C ASP A 45 3.56 -17.26 -12.41
N LEU A 46 4.09 -17.08 -13.61
CA LEU A 46 3.36 -16.51 -14.76
C LEU A 46 2.97 -17.54 -15.82
N GLU A 47 3.21 -18.84 -15.56
CA GLU A 47 2.96 -19.96 -16.48
C GLU A 47 3.53 -19.71 -17.90
N LEU A 48 4.83 -19.40 -17.97
CA LEU A 48 5.53 -19.11 -19.22
C LEU A 48 6.42 -20.28 -19.66
N ASP A 49 6.47 -20.54 -20.97
CA ASP A 49 7.15 -21.73 -21.53
C ASP A 49 8.61 -21.49 -21.97
N ASN A 50 9.11 -20.25 -21.95
CA ASN A 50 10.43 -19.90 -22.51
C ASN A 50 11.37 -19.22 -21.50
N GLU A 51 12.27 -20.01 -20.90
CA GLU A 51 13.26 -19.55 -19.92
C GLU A 51 14.23 -18.52 -20.50
N GLU A 52 14.70 -18.75 -21.72
CA GLU A 52 15.71 -17.90 -22.35
C GLU A 52 15.14 -16.50 -22.64
N ALA A 53 13.89 -16.44 -23.12
CA ALA A 53 13.21 -15.17 -23.37
C ALA A 53 13.01 -14.37 -22.07
N VAL A 54 12.63 -15.03 -20.97
CA VAL A 54 12.46 -14.38 -19.65
C VAL A 54 13.82 -13.92 -19.13
N MET A 55 14.87 -14.74 -19.23
CA MET A 55 16.22 -14.38 -18.81
C MET A 55 16.74 -13.14 -19.56
N ILE A 56 16.55 -13.09 -20.88
CA ILE A 56 16.93 -11.92 -21.70
C ILE A 56 16.11 -10.69 -21.28
N ALA A 57 14.81 -10.85 -21.02
CA ALA A 57 13.97 -9.77 -20.52
C ALA A 57 14.46 -9.24 -19.17
N CYS A 58 14.80 -10.11 -18.22
CA CYS A 58 15.36 -9.72 -16.91
C CYS A 58 16.68 -8.96 -17.07
N ARG A 59 17.61 -9.44 -17.90
CA ARG A 59 18.90 -8.75 -18.14
C ARG A 59 18.69 -7.38 -18.74
N ARG A 60 17.83 -7.27 -19.75
CA ARG A 60 17.50 -5.99 -20.39
C ARG A 60 16.83 -5.03 -19.42
N TYR A 61 15.99 -5.54 -18.52
CA TYR A 61 15.37 -4.73 -17.47
C TYR A 61 16.41 -4.22 -16.48
N ALA A 62 17.32 -5.07 -16.03
CA ALA A 62 18.41 -4.70 -15.14
C ALA A 62 19.28 -3.58 -15.73
N SER A 63 19.62 -3.64 -17.02
CA SER A 63 20.39 -2.57 -17.69
C SER A 63 19.65 -1.23 -17.76
N LYS A 64 18.31 -1.22 -17.66
CA LYS A 64 17.50 0.01 -17.61
C LYS A 64 17.29 0.53 -16.20
N LEU A 65 17.49 -0.32 -15.19
CA LEU A 65 17.32 0.02 -13.79
C LEU A 65 18.54 0.84 -13.36
N SER A 66 18.33 2.12 -13.05
CA SER A 66 19.38 2.92 -12.43
C SER A 66 19.63 2.40 -11.01
N THR A 67 20.89 2.41 -10.57
CA THR A 67 21.34 1.94 -9.23
C THR A 67 20.80 2.80 -8.07
N THR A 68 19.79 3.64 -8.32
CA THR A 68 19.38 4.74 -7.46
C THR A 68 18.16 4.44 -6.60
N THR A 69 17.50 3.28 -6.78
CA THR A 69 16.32 2.91 -5.98
C THR A 69 16.72 1.90 -4.91
N ASP A 70 16.88 2.38 -3.67
CA ASP A 70 16.96 1.56 -2.46
C ASP A 70 15.56 1.52 -1.82
N HIS A 71 14.72 0.58 -2.24
CA HIS A 71 13.38 0.43 -1.66
C HIS A 71 13.46 -0.02 -0.20
N GLU A 72 14.42 -0.88 0.13
CA GLU A 72 14.71 -1.34 1.49
C GLU A 72 14.87 -0.19 2.49
N LEU A 73 15.74 0.79 2.20
CA LEU A 73 15.97 1.93 3.11
C LEU A 73 14.71 2.79 3.29
N ASN A 74 13.91 2.96 2.23
CA ASN A 74 12.66 3.70 2.31
C ASN A 74 11.63 2.98 3.18
N ILE A 75 11.51 1.65 3.03
CA ILE A 75 10.63 0.82 3.86
C ILE A 75 11.08 0.90 5.32
N LEU A 76 12.38 0.69 5.60
CA LEU A 76 12.94 0.78 6.94
C LEU A 76 12.75 2.16 7.57
N LYS A 77 12.86 3.24 6.77
CA LYS A 77 12.60 4.61 7.23
C LYS A 77 11.13 4.80 7.65
N ILE A 78 10.18 4.28 6.88
CA ILE A 78 8.76 4.32 7.23
C ILE A 78 8.52 3.56 8.53
N LEU A 79 9.05 2.33 8.65
CA LEU A 79 8.91 1.51 9.84
C LEU A 79 9.54 2.17 11.07
N LYS A 80 10.74 2.74 10.94
CA LYS A 80 11.44 3.46 12.00
C LYS A 80 10.65 4.66 12.51
N ASN A 81 9.94 5.35 11.62
CA ASN A 81 9.13 6.52 11.96
C ASN A 81 7.69 6.15 12.36
N SER A 82 7.31 4.87 12.27
CA SER A 82 5.97 4.42 12.63
C SER A 82 5.89 4.26 14.16
N CYS A 83 4.88 4.86 14.77
CA CYS A 83 4.55 4.69 16.18
C CYS A 83 3.26 3.88 16.29
N LEU A 84 3.29 2.80 17.07
CA LEU A 84 2.10 2.00 17.36
C LEU A 84 1.55 2.43 18.72
N GLU A 85 0.32 2.90 18.73
CA GLU A 85 -0.39 3.22 19.96
C GLU A 85 -1.63 2.34 20.12
N MET A 86 -1.72 1.62 21.23
CA MET A 86 -2.89 0.81 21.56
C MET A 86 -3.85 1.64 22.42
N ARG A 87 -5.02 1.94 21.87
CA ARG A 87 -6.12 2.59 22.59
C ARG A 87 -7.18 1.56 22.95
N THR A 88 -7.71 1.65 24.16
CA THR A 88 -8.78 0.77 24.66
C THR A 88 -9.96 1.61 25.11
N LYS A 89 -11.15 1.00 25.19
CA LYS A 89 -12.40 1.67 25.55
C LYS A 89 -12.81 2.79 24.57
N THR A 90 -12.45 2.63 23.30
CA THR A 90 -12.89 3.50 22.23
C THR A 90 -14.36 3.23 21.90
N CYS A 91 -15.16 4.29 21.82
CA CYS A 91 -16.53 4.25 21.35
C CYS A 91 -16.59 4.73 19.90
N ILE A 92 -17.33 4.01 19.06
CA ILE A 92 -17.56 4.35 17.67
C ILE A 92 -19.07 4.57 17.50
N VAL A 93 -19.45 5.79 17.14
CA VAL A 93 -20.84 6.16 16.87
C VAL A 93 -20.95 6.53 15.40
N THR A 94 -21.83 5.85 14.67
CA THR A 94 -22.16 6.19 13.28
C THR A 94 -23.57 6.73 13.23
N ALA A 95 -23.73 7.93 12.70
CA ALA A 95 -25.02 8.59 12.56
C ALA A 95 -25.24 9.02 11.11
N LYS A 96 -26.50 9.28 10.74
CA LYS A 96 -26.83 9.83 9.42
C LYS A 96 -26.14 11.19 9.25
N ASN A 97 -25.75 11.51 8.03
CA ASN A 97 -25.18 12.80 7.68
C ASN A 97 -26.28 13.88 7.66
N ASP A 98 -26.68 14.30 8.86
CA ASP A 98 -27.74 15.29 9.10
C ASP A 98 -27.15 16.43 9.94
N TRP A 99 -27.52 17.67 9.60
CA TRP A 99 -27.11 18.88 10.31
C TRP A 99 -27.44 18.82 11.82
N THR A 100 -28.54 18.17 12.18
CA THR A 100 -28.94 18.00 13.59
C THR A 100 -27.94 17.19 14.40
N VAL A 101 -27.22 16.25 13.77
CA VAL A 101 -26.15 15.47 14.40
C VAL A 101 -24.95 16.36 14.68
N LEU A 102 -24.53 17.17 13.70
CA LEU A 102 -23.42 18.12 13.84
C LEU A 102 -23.69 19.14 14.95
N ASN A 103 -24.91 19.67 15.05
CA ASN A 103 -25.28 20.60 16.12
C ASN A 103 -25.19 19.97 17.51
N LYS A 104 -25.54 18.69 17.65
CA LYS A 104 -25.41 17.96 18.93
C LYS A 104 -23.94 17.66 19.28
N MET A 105 -23.04 17.67 18.31
CA MET A 105 -21.61 17.46 18.57
C MET A 105 -21.00 18.59 19.38
N ASP A 106 -21.50 19.84 19.30
CA ASP A 106 -20.95 20.96 20.08
C ASP A 106 -20.93 20.68 21.60
N TYR A 107 -21.95 19.97 22.09
CA TYR A 107 -22.00 19.53 23.49
C TYR A 107 -20.96 18.44 23.79
N LEU A 108 -20.79 17.46 22.89
CA LEU A 108 -19.78 16.41 23.01
C LEU A 108 -18.35 16.96 22.99
N PHE A 109 -18.08 17.97 22.16
CA PHE A 109 -16.77 18.62 22.08
C PHE A 109 -16.38 19.25 23.42
N LYS A 110 -17.31 19.96 24.09
CA LYS A 110 -17.04 20.60 25.39
C LYS A 110 -16.62 19.60 26.46
N ASP A 111 -17.30 18.45 26.52
CA ASP A 111 -17.01 17.42 27.54
C ASP A 111 -15.69 16.68 27.26
N LEU A 112 -15.38 16.41 25.99
CA LEU A 112 -14.18 15.67 25.59
C LEU A 112 -12.92 16.54 25.61
N TRP A 113 -13.04 17.83 25.26
CA TRP A 113 -11.91 18.78 25.27
C TRP A 113 -11.32 18.97 26.67
N ASN A 114 -12.19 19.02 27.69
CA ASN A 114 -11.78 19.17 29.09
C ASN A 114 -11.04 17.95 29.65
N GLN A 115 -11.13 16.79 29.00
CA GLN A 115 -10.56 15.52 29.46
C GLN A 115 -9.28 15.13 28.70
N ASN A 116 -8.73 16.01 27.87
CA ASN A 116 -7.56 15.74 27.01
C ASN A 116 -7.73 14.44 26.20
N SER A 117 -8.98 14.14 25.82
CA SER A 117 -9.37 12.90 25.15
C SER A 117 -9.31 13.08 23.64
N ILE A 118 -8.91 12.03 22.93
CA ILE A 118 -8.85 12.06 21.47
C ILE A 118 -10.26 11.81 20.94
N MET A 119 -10.70 12.68 20.02
CA MET A 119 -11.89 12.47 19.22
C MET A 119 -11.54 12.62 17.74
N GLN A 120 -11.93 11.64 16.94
CA GLN A 120 -11.86 11.70 15.49
C GLN A 120 -13.27 11.72 14.92
N VAL A 121 -13.48 12.61 13.96
CA VAL A 121 -14.76 12.75 13.26
C VAL A 121 -14.49 12.55 11.78
N VAL A 122 -15.12 11.54 11.21
CA VAL A 122 -15.01 11.19 9.79
C VAL A 122 -16.38 11.38 9.14
N GLN A 123 -16.50 12.38 8.28
CA GLN A 123 -17.71 12.60 7.50
C GLN A 123 -17.57 11.90 6.14
N SER A 124 -18.56 11.08 5.82
CA SER A 124 -18.75 10.44 4.52
C SER A 124 -20.01 11.00 3.86
N ALA A 125 -20.26 10.65 2.60
CA ALA A 125 -21.43 11.15 1.87
C ALA A 125 -22.76 10.86 2.60
N SER A 126 -22.89 9.68 3.21
CA SER A 126 -24.13 9.19 3.83
C SER A 126 -24.14 9.20 5.36
N ALA A 127 -22.97 9.29 5.99
CA ALA A 127 -22.85 9.13 7.44
C ALA A 127 -21.72 9.96 8.05
N ILE A 128 -21.87 10.27 9.33
CA ILE A 128 -20.82 10.85 10.17
C ILE A 128 -20.44 9.78 11.19
N THR A 129 -19.15 9.42 11.22
CA THR A 129 -18.57 8.48 12.18
C THR A 129 -17.73 9.25 13.18
N ILE A 130 -18.04 9.07 14.46
CA ILE A 130 -17.34 9.68 15.59
C ILE A 130 -16.63 8.56 16.35
N ILE A 131 -15.33 8.70 16.54
CA ILE A 131 -14.48 7.78 17.28
C ILE A 131 -13.93 8.55 18.48
N ALA A 132 -14.20 8.10 19.70
CA ALA A 132 -13.78 8.81 20.91
C ALA A 132 -13.31 7.84 22.02
N ASP A 133 -12.34 8.27 22.81
CA ASP A 133 -11.85 7.54 23.99
C ASP A 133 -12.83 7.69 25.17
N LYS A 134 -14.01 7.07 25.11
CA LYS A 134 -14.94 6.98 26.26
C LYS A 134 -16.03 5.93 26.05
N SER A 135 -16.32 5.12 27.07
CA SER A 135 -17.62 4.46 27.19
C SER A 135 -18.67 5.54 27.46
N MET A 136 -19.41 5.96 26.43
CA MET A 136 -20.59 6.82 26.59
C MET A 136 -21.54 6.13 27.58
N LYS A 137 -21.71 6.72 28.78
CA LYS A 137 -22.74 6.34 29.76
C LYS A 137 -23.94 7.24 29.56
#